data_AF-A0A1Q7DUY5-F1
#
_entry.id   AF-A0A1Q7DUY5-F1
#
_cell.length_a   1.000
_cell.length_b   1.000
_cell.length_c   1.000
_cell.angle_alpha   90.00
_cell.angle_beta   90.00
_cell.angle_gamma   90.00
#
_symmetry.space_group_name_H-M   'P 1'
#
loop_
_entity.id
_entity.type
_entity.pdbx_description
1 polymer ?
#
loop_
_entity_poly.entity_id
_entity_poly.type
_entity_poly.pdbx_seq_one_letter_code
_entity_poly.pdbx_strand_id
1 'polypeptide(L)'
;MHERAPAFGGADGRAYSVATFVDDAPNAKGLYGAALLFVRWSEEGDRPVGHLETEYLAWGKTPAEALAPVLALTLQDVKQQLDGCIEAAGREGGDVRWP
;
A
#
# COMPACT_ATOMS: atom_id res chain seq x y z
N MET A 1 18.50 -14.64 15.65
CA MET A 1 17.06 -14.38 15.45
C MET A 1 16.95 -13.01 14.82
N HIS A 2 16.85 -12.94 13.50
CA HIS A 2 16.65 -11.70 12.73
C HIS A 2 15.60 -12.02 11.67
N GLU A 3 14.35 -12.17 12.11
CA GLU A 3 13.22 -12.55 11.25
C GLU A 3 12.33 -11.34 10.94
N ARG A 4 12.91 -10.15 10.80
CA ARG A 4 12.09 -9.05 10.29
C ARG A 4 11.97 -9.22 8.79
N ALA A 5 10.74 -9.40 8.31
CA ALA A 5 10.45 -9.30 6.89
C ALA A 5 11.05 -7.98 6.36
N PRO A 6 11.66 -7.97 5.16
CA PRO A 6 12.12 -6.74 4.55
C PRO A 6 10.95 -5.74 4.53
N ALA A 7 11.17 -4.59 5.16
CA ALA A 7 10.15 -3.59 5.37
C ALA A 7 10.70 -2.23 4.95
N PHE A 8 9.84 -1.43 4.31
CA PHE A 8 10.11 -0.02 4.05
C PHE A 8 10.00 0.75 5.37
N GLY A 9 10.92 1.68 5.61
CA GLY A 9 10.75 2.70 6.64
C GLY A 9 9.88 3.82 6.09
N GLY A 10 8.72 4.06 6.70
CA GLY A 10 7.87 5.19 6.36
C GLY A 10 8.48 6.52 6.82
N ALA A 11 8.08 7.63 6.19
CA ALA A 11 8.45 8.97 6.62
C ALA A 11 7.95 9.32 8.05
N ASP A 12 6.97 8.56 8.55
CA ASP A 12 6.45 8.60 9.93
C ASP A 12 7.27 7.79 10.95
N GLY A 13 8.38 7.17 10.51
CA GLY A 13 9.25 6.35 11.35
C GLY A 13 8.74 4.92 11.61
N ARG A 14 7.61 4.51 11.02
CA ARG A 14 7.03 3.17 11.19
C ARG A 14 7.58 2.20 10.13
N ALA A 15 7.52 0.90 10.44
CA ALA A 15 7.88 -0.15 9.48
C ALA A 15 6.65 -0.61 8.69
N TYR A 16 6.80 -0.75 7.37
CA TYR A 16 5.76 -1.20 6.46
C TYR A 16 6.22 -2.36 5.59
N SER A 17 5.42 -3.43 5.53
CA SER A 17 5.50 -4.42 4.44
C SER A 17 4.53 -4.04 3.33
N VAL A 18 4.81 -4.48 2.10
CA VAL A 18 3.95 -4.20 0.94
C VAL A 18 3.40 -5.49 0.35
N ALA A 19 2.15 -5.46 -0.09
CA ALA A 19 1.53 -6.46 -0.94
C ALA A 19 0.88 -5.76 -2.15
N THR A 20 0.75 -6.47 -3.27
CA THR A 20 -0.04 -6.01 -4.40
C THR A 20 -1.48 -6.46 -4.26
N PHE A 21 -2.42 -5.60 -4.63
CA PHE A 21 -3.85 -5.88 -4.66
C PHE A 21 -4.40 -5.69 -6.07
N VAL A 22 -5.36 -6.52 -6.47
CA VAL A 22 -6.17 -6.37 -7.68
C VAL A 22 -7.60 -6.72 -7.33
N ASP A 23 -8.57 -5.97 -7.87
CA ASP A 23 -9.97 -6.27 -7.63
C ASP A 23 -10.34 -7.69 -8.09
N ASP A 24 -11.22 -8.35 -7.34
CA ASP A 24 -11.74 -9.67 -7.71
C ASP A 24 -12.75 -9.62 -8.86
N ALA A 25 -13.35 -8.45 -9.11
CA ALA A 25 -14.35 -8.22 -10.14
C ALA A 25 -14.09 -6.90 -10.87
N PRO A 26 -14.43 -6.81 -12.18
CA PRO A 26 -14.23 -5.59 -12.92
C PRO A 26 -15.28 -4.54 -12.55
N ASN A 27 -14.92 -3.28 -12.67
CA ASN A 27 -15.84 -2.15 -12.53
C ASN A 27 -16.89 -2.11 -13.66
N ALA A 28 -17.79 -1.12 -13.62
CA ALA A 28 -18.86 -0.95 -14.60
C ALA A 28 -18.38 -0.77 -16.06
N LYS A 29 -17.09 -0.45 -16.28
CA LYS A 29 -16.47 -0.35 -17.61
C LYS A 29 -15.78 -1.65 -18.05
N GLY A 30 -15.87 -2.72 -17.25
CA GLY A 30 -15.21 -3.99 -17.52
C GLY A 30 -13.70 -3.98 -17.20
N LEU A 31 -13.24 -3.08 -16.33
CA LEU A 31 -11.82 -2.96 -15.97
C LEU A 31 -11.56 -3.36 -14.52
N TYR A 32 -10.47 -4.09 -14.30
CA TYR A 32 -9.92 -4.42 -12.98
C TYR A 32 -8.94 -3.35 -12.56
N GLY A 33 -9.02 -2.86 -11.33
CA GLY A 33 -8.06 -1.93 -10.74
C GLY A 33 -6.99 -2.67 -9.95
N ALA A 34 -5.74 -2.19 -9.99
CA ALA A 34 -4.65 -2.71 -9.17
C ALA A 34 -3.98 -1.60 -8.35
N ALA A 35 -3.58 -1.93 -7.13
CA ALA A 35 -3.05 -1.01 -6.13
C ALA A 35 -1.95 -1.67 -5.27
N LEU A 36 -1.30 -0.88 -4.41
CA LEU A 36 -0.40 -1.35 -3.37
C LEU A 36 -1.07 -1.24 -2.00
N LEU A 37 -0.95 -2.30 -1.21
CA LEU A 37 -1.37 -2.36 0.19
C LEU A 37 -0.13 -2.36 1.09
N PHE A 38 0.02 -1.34 1.90
CA PHE A 38 1.08 -1.21 2.89
C PHE A 38 0.57 -1.58 4.27
N VAL A 39 1.13 -2.63 4.87
CA VAL A 39 0.78 -3.06 6.23
C VAL A 39 1.75 -2.43 7.22
N ARG A 40 1.22 -1.63 8.14
CA ARG A 40 1.97 -0.98 9.21
C ARG A 40 2.18 -1.93 10.37
N TRP A 41 3.41 -2.07 10.84
CA TRP A 41 3.76 -2.92 11.97
C TRP A 41 3.89 -2.14 13.28
N SER A 42 3.70 -2.84 14.41
CA SER A 42 4.06 -2.35 15.74
C SER A 42 5.54 -1.94 15.81
N GLU A 43 5.93 -1.18 16.82
CA GLU A 43 7.35 -0.79 17.00
C GLU A 43 8.23 -2.02 17.23
N GLU A 44 7.69 -3.02 17.91
CA GLU A 44 8.30 -4.34 18.13
C GLU A 44 8.34 -5.19 16.87
N GLY A 45 7.53 -4.86 15.85
CA GLY A 45 7.46 -5.57 14.58
C GLY A 45 6.78 -6.94 14.65
N ASP A 46 6.05 -7.22 15.72
CA ASP A 46 5.45 -8.53 16.02
C ASP A 46 3.99 -8.66 15.56
N ARG A 47 3.31 -7.55 15.29
CA ARG A 47 1.92 -7.55 14.84
C ARG A 47 1.59 -6.37 13.91
N PRO A 48 0.62 -6.53 12.98
CA PRO A 48 0.08 -5.42 12.22
C PRO A 48 -0.75 -4.50 13.12
N VAL A 49 -0.60 -3.18 12.93
CA VAL A 49 -1.29 -2.12 13.71
C VAL A 49 -2.02 -1.11 12.81
N GLY A 50 -2.13 -1.42 11.52
CA GLY A 50 -2.83 -0.60 10.54
C GLY A 50 -2.40 -0.93 9.12
N HIS A 51 -3.01 -0.26 8.16
CA HIS A 51 -2.59 -0.31 6.77
C HIS A 51 -2.80 1.04 6.10
N LEU A 52 -2.12 1.23 4.98
CA LEU A 52 -2.35 2.30 4.02
C LEU A 52 -2.54 1.64 2.65
N GLU A 53 -3.40 2.21 1.82
CA GLU A 53 -3.64 1.74 0.47
C GLU A 53 -3.42 2.90 -0.50
N THR A 54 -2.87 2.59 -1.67
CA THR A 54 -2.82 3.57 -2.76
C THR A 54 -4.18 3.62 -3.45
N GLU A 55 -4.48 4.74 -4.11
CA GLU A 55 -5.44 4.71 -5.21
C GLU A 55 -5.04 3.66 -6.26
N TYR A 56 -5.96 3.27 -7.15
CA TYR A 56 -5.64 2.37 -8.25
C TYR A 56 -4.54 2.96 -9.15
N LEU A 57 -3.39 2.29 -9.15
CA LEU A 57 -2.20 2.70 -9.91
C LEU A 57 -2.30 2.28 -11.39
N ALA A 58 -3.08 1.22 -11.67
CA ALA A 58 -3.27 0.70 -13.00
C ALA A 58 -4.65 0.06 -13.19
N TRP A 59 -5.08 -0.01 -14.44
CA TRP A 59 -6.32 -0.64 -14.86
C TRP A 59 -6.06 -1.60 -16.02
N GLY A 60 -6.76 -2.74 -16.05
CA GLY A 60 -6.64 -3.75 -17.11
C GLY A 60 -7.97 -4.44 -17.41
N LYS A 61 -8.07 -5.10 -18.57
CA LYS A 61 -9.27 -5.90 -18.92
C LYS A 61 -9.28 -7.26 -18.24
N THR A 62 -8.13 -7.67 -17.71
CA THR A 62 -7.96 -8.85 -16.86
C THR A 62 -7.21 -8.46 -15.58
N PRO A 63 -7.32 -9.25 -14.49
CA PRO A 63 -6.53 -9.00 -13.29
C PRO A 63 -5.02 -8.98 -13.56
N ALA A 64 -4.53 -9.88 -14.43
CA ALA A 64 -3.11 -9.94 -14.79
C ALA A 64 -2.65 -8.69 -15.55
N GLU A 65 -3.46 -8.15 -16.45
CA GLU A 65 -3.16 -6.91 -17.17
C GLU A 65 -3.12 -5.70 -16.22
N ALA A 66 -4.05 -5.64 -15.26
CA ALA A 66 -4.07 -4.56 -14.26
C ALA A 66 -2.86 -4.64 -13.33
N LEU A 67 -2.45 -5.84 -12.95
CA LEU A 67 -1.38 -6.08 -11.98
C LEU A 67 0.03 -5.91 -12.59
N ALA A 68 0.21 -6.19 -13.89
CA ALA A 68 1.52 -6.16 -14.53
C ALA A 68 2.29 -4.82 -14.36
N PRO A 69 1.67 -3.63 -14.54
CA PRO A 69 2.34 -2.36 -14.25
C PRO A 69 2.75 -2.18 -12.79
N VAL A 70 1.93 -2.65 -11.84
CA VAL A 70 2.23 -2.57 -10.41
C VAL A 70 3.42 -3.45 -10.05
N LEU A 71 3.54 -4.64 -10.67
CA LEU A 71 4.69 -5.53 -10.49
C LEU A 71 5.97 -5.02 -11.16
N ALA A 72 5.87 -4.08 -12.11
CA ALA A 72 7.01 -3.47 -12.77
C ALA A 72 7.61 -2.28 -12.00
N LEU A 73 6.96 -1.84 -10.91
CA LEU A 73 7.45 -0.75 -10.08
C LEU A 73 8.80 -1.09 -9.45
N THR A 74 9.70 -0.12 -9.43
CA THR A 74 10.96 -0.25 -8.69
C THR A 74 10.69 -0.10 -7.19
N LEU A 75 11.64 -0.55 -6.35
CA LEU A 75 11.56 -0.31 -4.91
C LEU A 75 11.50 1.19 -4.56
N GLN A 76 12.10 2.04 -5.40
CA GLN A 76 12.02 3.49 -5.23
C GLN A 76 10.60 4.01 -5.52
N ASP A 77 9.95 3.51 -6.57
CA ASP A 77 8.57 3.90 -6.88
C ASP A 77 7.61 3.46 -5.77
N VAL A 78 7.77 2.22 -5.27
CA VAL A 78 6.99 1.71 -4.12
C VAL A 78 7.19 2.58 -2.88
N LYS A 79 8.43 3.02 -2.60
CA LYS A 79 8.72 3.92 -1.49
C LYS A 79 8.03 5.29 -1.66
N GLN A 80 8.03 5.84 -2.87
CA GLN A 80 7.34 7.11 -3.16
C GLN A 80 5.83 6.99 -2.96
N GLN A 81 5.22 5.87 -3.36
CA GLN A 81 3.80 5.62 -3.09
C GLN A 81 3.51 5.56 -1.58
N LEU A 82 4.33 4.84 -0.80
CA LEU A 82 4.20 4.78 0.66
C LEU A 82 4.26 6.17 1.29
N ASP A 83 5.26 6.97 0.94
CA ASP A 83 5.43 8.32 1.50
C ASP A 83 4.24 9.22 1.15
N GLY A 84 3.73 9.13 -0.09
CA GLY A 84 2.53 9.84 -0.51
C GLY A 84 1.30 9.44 0.30
N CYS A 85 1.11 8.14 0.58
CA CYS A 85 0.02 7.66 1.43
C CYS A 85 0.15 8.17 2.88
N ILE A 86 1.35 8.19 3.44
CA ILE A 86 1.60 8.71 4.80
C ILE A 86 1.27 10.21 4.87
N GLU A 87 1.70 10.98 3.87
CA GLU A 87 1.39 12.41 3.79
C GLU A 87 -0.11 12.66 3.67
N ALA A 88 -0.83 11.88 2.85
CA ALA A 88 -2.28 11.99 2.71
C ALA A 88 -2.98 11.68 4.04
N ALA A 89 -2.64 10.55 4.68
CA ALA A 89 -3.21 10.15 5.97
C ALA A 89 -2.90 11.16 7.09
N GLY A 90 -1.73 11.81 7.06
CA GLY A 90 -1.39 12.89 8.00
C GLY A 90 -2.23 14.15 7.82
N ARG A 91 -2.69 14.44 6.58
CA ARG A 91 -3.62 15.55 6.29
C ARG A 91 -5.04 15.23 6.74
N GLU A 92 -5.47 13.97 6.61
CA GLU A 92 -6.80 13.49 6.99
C GLU A 92 -6.92 13.25 8.52
N GLY A 93 -5.86 12.79 9.16
CA GLY A 93 -5.77 12.54 10.61
C GLY A 93 -5.71 13.79 11.49
N GLY A 94 -5.70 14.98 10.91
CA GLY A 94 -5.85 16.26 11.63
C GLY A 94 -7.24 16.49 12.22
N ASP A 95 -8.24 15.67 11.86
CA ASP A 95 -9.64 15.83 12.29
C ASP A 95 -10.37 14.50 12.57
N VAL A 96 -9.71 13.50 13.17
CA VAL A 96 -10.43 12.37 13.80
C VAL A 96 -9.71 11.90 15.06
N ARG A 97 -10.18 12.40 16.20
CA ARG A 97 -10.01 11.76 17.51
C ARG A 97 -10.97 10.57 17.56
N TRP A 98 -10.47 9.35 17.40
CA TRP A 98 -11.24 8.15 17.74
C TRP A 98 -11.04 7.80 19.23
N PRO A 99 -12.12 7.48 19.98
CA PRO A 99 -12.10 7.23 21.43
C PRO A 99 -11.30 6.00 21.86
#